data_AF-A0AA87ZLN5-F1
#
_entry.id   AF-A0AA87ZLN5-F1
#
_cell.length_a   1.000
_cell.length_b   1.000
_cell.length_c   1.000
_cell.angle_alpha   90.00
_cell.angle_beta   90.00
_cell.angle_gamma   90.00
#
_symmetry.space_group_name_H-M   'P 1'
#
loop_
_entity.id
_entity.type
_entity.pdbx_description
1 polymer ?
#
loop_
_entity_poly.entity_id
_entity_poly.type
_entity_poly.pdbx_seq_one_letter_code
_entity_poly.pdbx_strand_id
1 'polypeptide(L)'
;MWRSRVLSTEAIQVVHSLKLAKASPAKLDEVFCGRLSRLLKADLVDTLEELQRQNELDLALKVFEFVRKEVWYKPDLSLYCRMIRLLGKNKLIEMAEELFQELKEEGLEPDTRAFTEMIGAYIEHEMIEKAMETYEFMKTSGCAPDKLTFTILIRNLEKVGEEELVAELKKECVEYLDSPEKFLEEVERNKHEHEYLNSLAGRSVFHFPRQTNLRKGRVFLLEAYLARTHKGDGQHKRKRETRVLSFVFGYLARRCWDWFTKVISQQKRANSELPNLVIECKVVTHDFEIEI
;
A
#
# COMPACT_ATOMS: atom_id res chain seq x y z
N MET A 1 13.34 5.27 13.10
CA MET A 1 12.75 5.20 14.46
C MET A 1 11.25 5.49 14.34
N TRP A 2 10.45 4.51 13.91
CA TRP A 2 9.00 4.69 13.70
C TRP A 2 8.27 4.35 15.01
N ARG A 3 8.17 5.31 15.92
CA ARG A 3 7.15 5.21 16.97
C ARG A 3 5.86 5.69 16.33
N SER A 4 4.85 4.82 16.23
CA SER A 4 3.49 5.23 15.96
C SER A 4 3.12 6.29 16.99
N ARG A 5 3.09 7.55 16.57
CA ARG A 5 2.70 8.64 17.47
C ARG A 5 1.25 8.35 17.87
N VAL A 6 1.02 8.19 19.16
CA VAL A 6 -0.34 7.96 19.66
C VAL A 6 -1.07 9.28 19.54
N LEU A 7 -2.10 9.31 18.69
CA LEU A 7 -2.96 10.48 18.54
C LEU A 7 -3.56 10.87 19.90
N SER A 8 -3.67 12.17 20.15
CA SER A 8 -4.41 12.67 21.31
C SER A 8 -5.89 12.27 21.22
N THR A 9 -6.57 12.25 22.37
CA THR A 9 -8.00 11.92 22.41
C THR A 9 -8.80 12.96 21.63
N GLU A 10 -8.36 14.21 21.70
CA GLU A 10 -8.90 15.38 21.02
C GLU A 10 -8.81 15.22 19.50
N ALA A 11 -7.62 14.90 18.97
CA ALA A 11 -7.44 14.64 17.54
C ALA A 11 -8.32 13.47 17.06
N ILE A 12 -8.37 12.36 17.80
CA ILE A 12 -9.23 11.21 17.46
C ILE A 12 -10.71 11.61 17.41
N GLN A 13 -11.18 12.36 18.40
CA GLN A 13 -12.58 12.82 18.46
C GLN A 13 -12.91 13.76 17.31
N VAL A 14 -11.98 14.64 16.91
CA VAL A 14 -12.18 15.55 15.78
C VAL A 14 -12.20 14.80 14.46
N VAL A 15 -11.25 13.90 14.20
CA VAL A 15 -11.25 13.03 13.01
C VAL A 15 -12.59 12.29 12.89
N HIS A 16 -13.07 11.69 13.99
CA HIS A 16 -14.36 11.01 13.99
C HIS A 16 -15.54 11.95 13.70
N SER A 17 -15.53 13.15 14.28
CA SER A 17 -16.59 14.15 14.07
C SER A 17 -16.63 14.66 12.63
N LEU A 18 -15.48 14.94 12.03
CA LEU A 18 -15.36 15.33 10.61
C LEU A 18 -15.94 14.24 9.69
N LYS A 19 -15.61 12.98 9.96
CA LYS A 19 -16.09 11.84 9.17
C LYS A 19 -17.60 11.62 9.28
N LEU A 20 -18.19 11.87 10.44
CA LEU A 20 -19.65 11.82 10.61
C LEU A 20 -20.36 13.00 9.92
N ALA A 21 -19.71 14.16 9.89
CA ALA A 21 -20.26 15.38 9.31
C ALA A 21 -20.10 15.46 7.78
N LYS A 22 -19.28 14.60 7.16
CA LYS A 22 -18.85 14.73 5.75
C LYS A 22 -19.98 14.86 4.71
N ALA A 23 -21.15 14.30 4.99
CA ALA A 23 -22.32 14.35 4.09
C ALA A 23 -23.15 15.64 4.21
N SER A 24 -22.89 16.49 5.22
CA SER A 24 -23.66 17.70 5.50
C SER A 24 -22.72 18.90 5.64
N PRO A 25 -22.74 19.84 4.68
CA PRO A 25 -21.88 21.03 4.72
C PRO A 25 -22.06 21.83 6.02
N ALA A 26 -23.31 22.08 6.45
CA ALA A 26 -23.58 22.81 7.69
C ALA A 26 -22.98 22.15 8.93
N LYS A 27 -23.10 20.81 9.06
CA LYS A 27 -22.48 20.07 10.19
C LYS A 27 -20.96 20.08 10.10
N LEU A 28 -20.41 20.06 8.88
CA LEU A 28 -18.98 20.14 8.69
C LEU A 28 -18.47 21.51 9.16
N ASP A 29 -19.13 22.59 8.75
CA ASP A 29 -18.81 23.95 9.18
C ASP A 29 -18.87 24.12 10.71
N GLU A 30 -19.86 23.51 11.36
CA GLU A 30 -19.93 23.47 12.84
C GLU A 30 -18.70 22.79 13.46
N VAL A 31 -18.18 21.72 12.87
CA VAL A 31 -16.97 21.04 13.35
C VAL A 31 -15.74 21.92 13.14
N PHE A 32 -15.61 22.58 11.98
CA PHE A 32 -14.51 23.48 11.66
C PHE A 32 -14.47 24.70 12.58
N CYS A 33 -15.58 25.43 12.67
CA CYS A 33 -15.69 26.62 13.53
C CYS A 33 -15.66 26.29 15.03
N GLY A 34 -16.05 25.07 15.40
CA GLY A 34 -16.17 24.64 16.78
C GLY A 34 -14.96 23.88 17.31
N ARG A 35 -14.82 22.61 16.93
CA ARG A 35 -13.83 21.71 17.56
C ARG A 35 -12.45 21.87 16.95
N LEU A 36 -12.39 21.98 15.63
CA LEU A 36 -11.13 22.05 14.88
C LEU A 36 -10.36 23.34 15.20
N SER A 37 -11.04 24.48 15.20
CA SER A 37 -10.46 25.80 15.52
C SER A 37 -9.90 25.96 16.92
N ARG A 38 -10.27 25.06 17.85
CA ARG A 38 -9.79 25.06 19.23
C ARG A 38 -8.64 24.09 19.47
N LEU A 39 -8.26 23.30 18.45
CA LEU A 39 -7.16 22.37 18.57
C LEU A 39 -5.83 23.12 18.68
N LEU A 40 -4.93 22.53 19.46
CA LEU A 40 -3.54 22.97 19.47
C LEU A 40 -2.89 22.62 18.13
N LYS A 41 -1.82 23.35 17.79
CA LYS A 41 -1.01 23.10 16.59
C LYS A 41 -0.69 21.62 16.37
N ALA A 42 -0.23 20.93 17.43
CA ALA A 42 0.14 19.52 17.35
C ALA A 42 -1.07 18.63 16.99
N ASP A 43 -2.20 18.83 17.65
CA ASP A 43 -3.42 18.04 17.43
C ASP A 43 -4.04 18.29 16.05
N LEU A 44 -3.93 19.52 15.55
CA LEU A 44 -4.43 19.86 14.21
C LEU A 44 -3.59 19.20 13.11
N VAL A 45 -2.26 19.21 13.26
CA VAL A 45 -1.36 18.49 12.35
C VAL A 45 -1.58 16.98 12.44
N ASP A 46 -1.67 16.43 13.65
CA ASP A 46 -1.95 15.00 13.88
C ASP A 46 -3.32 14.60 13.30
N THR A 47 -4.34 15.47 13.36
CA THR A 47 -5.65 15.28 12.72
C THR A 47 -5.51 15.16 11.20
N LEU A 48 -4.74 16.06 10.58
CA LEU A 48 -4.49 16.02 9.14
C LEU A 48 -3.73 14.76 8.74
N GLU A 49 -2.68 14.41 9.48
CA GLU A 49 -1.90 13.19 9.26
C GLU A 49 -2.76 11.93 9.31
N GLU A 50 -3.69 11.86 10.26
CA GLU A 50 -4.58 10.71 10.37
C GLU A 50 -5.60 10.66 9.22
N LEU A 51 -6.11 11.80 8.75
CA LEU A 51 -6.99 11.86 7.58
C LEU A 51 -6.25 11.42 6.30
N GLN A 52 -5.00 11.86 6.12
CA GLN A 52 -4.12 11.41 5.04
C GLN A 52 -3.89 9.90 5.12
N ARG A 53 -3.57 9.37 6.31
CA ARG A 53 -3.35 7.94 6.54
C ARG A 53 -4.59 7.09 6.24
N GLN A 54 -5.78 7.63 6.51
CA GLN A 54 -7.06 6.97 6.22
C GLN A 54 -7.55 7.19 4.78
N ASN A 55 -6.84 7.96 3.95
CA ASN A 55 -7.22 8.35 2.60
C ASN A 55 -8.60 9.05 2.55
N GLU A 56 -8.94 9.87 3.54
CA GLU A 56 -10.15 10.71 3.52
C GLU A 56 -9.81 12.04 2.79
N LEU A 57 -9.62 11.95 1.47
CA LEU A 57 -9.10 13.01 0.60
C LEU A 57 -9.77 14.38 0.79
N ASP A 58 -11.10 14.45 0.65
CA ASP A 58 -11.84 15.72 0.73
C ASP A 58 -11.68 16.40 2.09
N LEU A 59 -11.63 15.61 3.16
CA LEU A 59 -11.45 16.13 4.51
C LEU A 59 -10.01 16.57 4.73
N ALA A 60 -9.04 15.80 4.25
CA ALA A 60 -7.62 16.16 4.34
C ALA A 60 -7.34 17.48 3.62
N LEU A 61 -7.88 17.70 2.42
CA LEU A 61 -7.76 18.96 1.68
C LEU A 61 -8.35 20.14 2.46
N LYS A 62 -9.57 19.99 3.00
CA LYS A 62 -10.20 21.05 3.81
C LYS A 62 -9.43 21.38 5.08
N VAL A 63 -8.89 20.36 5.77
CA VAL A 63 -8.09 20.56 6.98
C VAL A 63 -6.72 21.14 6.64
N PHE A 64 -6.11 20.75 5.52
CA PHE A 64 -4.87 21.33 5.01
C PHE A 64 -5.03 22.84 4.76
N GLU A 65 -6.07 23.23 4.05
CA GLU A 65 -6.40 24.65 3.82
C GLU A 65 -6.73 25.41 5.11
N PHE A 66 -7.36 24.74 6.08
CA PHE A 66 -7.59 25.31 7.39
C PHE A 66 -6.26 25.54 8.14
N VAL A 67 -5.36 24.55 8.15
CA VAL A 67 -4.02 24.66 8.75
C VAL A 67 -3.21 25.80 8.13
N ARG A 68 -3.27 25.99 6.80
CA ARG A 68 -2.54 27.07 6.09
C ARG A 68 -2.98 28.48 6.51
N LYS A 69 -4.21 28.63 7.01
CA LYS A 69 -4.77 29.92 7.47
C LYS A 69 -4.44 30.25 8.92
N GLU A 70 -3.86 29.30 9.66
CA GLU A 70 -3.49 29.50 11.05
C GLU A 70 -2.28 30.44 11.19
N VAL A 71 -2.31 31.32 12.19
CA VAL A 71 -1.25 32.34 12.41
C VAL A 71 0.13 31.73 12.64
N TRP A 72 0.18 30.53 13.21
CA TRP A 72 1.43 29.82 13.51
C TRP A 72 1.94 28.98 12.34
N TYR A 73 1.20 28.92 11.23
CA TYR A 73 1.56 28.12 10.08
C TYR A 73 2.85 28.62 9.45
N LYS A 74 3.69 27.67 9.06
CA LYS A 74 4.85 27.88 8.22
C LYS A 74 4.87 26.76 7.18
N PRO A 75 5.14 27.06 5.91
CA PRO A 75 5.35 26.05 4.88
C PRO A 75 6.28 24.94 5.37
N ASP A 76 5.86 23.69 5.21
CA ASP A 76 6.61 22.50 5.64
C ASP A 76 6.70 21.49 4.49
N LEU A 77 7.91 21.25 4.01
CA LEU A 77 8.14 20.35 2.87
C LEU A 77 7.58 18.94 3.11
N SER A 78 7.69 18.42 4.34
CA SER A 78 7.16 17.10 4.66
C SER A 78 5.63 17.05 4.58
N LEU A 79 4.93 18.14 4.90
CA LEU A 79 3.48 18.24 4.73
C LEU A 79 3.08 18.25 3.25
N TYR A 80 3.77 19.05 2.42
CA TYR A 80 3.59 19.08 0.96
C TYR A 80 3.78 17.71 0.33
N CYS A 81 4.89 17.02 0.64
CA CYS A 81 5.15 15.67 0.14
C CYS A 81 4.01 14.68 0.46
N ARG A 82 3.45 14.76 1.67
CA ARG A 82 2.33 13.89 2.09
C ARG A 82 1.03 14.21 1.34
N MET A 83 0.76 15.49 1.08
CA MET A 83 -0.41 15.92 0.31
C MET A 83 -0.28 15.54 -1.17
N ILE A 84 0.90 15.72 -1.78
CA ILE A 84 1.20 15.28 -3.15
C ILE A 84 0.99 13.76 -3.27
N ARG A 85 1.55 12.98 -2.34
CA ARG A 85 1.34 11.53 -2.28
C ARG A 85 -0.15 11.16 -2.19
N LEU A 86 -0.91 11.87 -1.35
CA LEU A 86 -2.34 11.66 -1.21
C LEU A 86 -3.09 11.95 -2.53
N LEU A 87 -2.75 13.04 -3.21
CA LEU A 87 -3.34 13.42 -4.50
C LEU A 87 -3.01 12.42 -5.60
N GLY A 88 -1.75 11.99 -5.71
CA GLY A 88 -1.31 10.92 -6.62
C GLY A 88 -2.16 9.67 -6.47
N LYS A 89 -2.27 9.16 -5.23
CA LYS A 89 -3.05 7.96 -4.90
C LYS A 89 -4.53 8.05 -5.27
N ASN A 90 -5.09 9.25 -5.32
CA ASN A 90 -6.50 9.48 -5.65
C ASN A 90 -6.70 9.94 -7.10
N LYS A 91 -5.67 9.79 -7.94
CA LYS A 91 -5.69 10.12 -9.35
C LYS A 91 -6.00 11.59 -9.67
N LEU A 92 -5.47 12.51 -8.86
CA LEU A 92 -5.63 13.96 -9.02
C LEU A 92 -4.29 14.62 -9.39
N ILE A 93 -3.75 14.28 -10.57
CA ILE A 93 -2.41 14.76 -10.98
C ILE A 93 -2.32 16.27 -11.13
N GLU A 94 -3.34 16.94 -11.67
CA GLU A 94 -3.34 18.40 -11.88
C GLU A 94 -3.14 19.14 -10.55
N MET A 95 -3.89 18.73 -9.52
CA MET A 95 -3.74 19.28 -8.16
C MET A 95 -2.38 18.94 -7.54
N ALA A 96 -1.79 17.79 -7.86
CA ALA A 96 -0.46 17.42 -7.37
C ALA A 96 0.63 18.29 -8.01
N GLU A 97 0.52 18.58 -9.32
CA GLU A 97 1.39 19.52 -10.04
C GLU A 97 1.27 20.95 -9.49
N GLU A 98 0.05 21.42 -9.27
CA GLU A 98 -0.23 22.72 -8.64
C GLU A 98 0.44 22.80 -7.27
N LEU A 99 0.24 21.80 -6.42
CA LEU A 99 0.82 21.78 -5.08
C LEU A 99 2.35 21.66 -5.09
N PHE A 100 2.92 20.98 -6.09
CA PHE A 100 4.36 20.92 -6.30
C PHE A 100 4.94 22.25 -6.77
N GLN A 101 4.17 23.05 -7.50
CA GLN A 101 4.57 24.40 -7.89
C GLN A 101 4.41 25.38 -6.72
N GLU A 102 3.32 25.30 -5.97
CA GLU A 102 3.08 26.11 -4.76
C GLU A 102 4.20 25.93 -3.73
N LEU A 103 4.75 24.72 -3.57
CA LEU A 103 5.87 24.49 -2.64
C LEU A 103 7.08 25.40 -2.98
N LYS A 104 7.36 25.61 -4.26
CA LYS A 104 8.47 26.47 -4.73
C LYS A 104 8.13 27.94 -4.55
N GLU A 105 6.88 28.32 -4.78
CA GLU A 105 6.39 29.69 -4.58
C GLU A 105 6.38 30.11 -3.11
N GLU A 106 6.18 29.16 -2.20
CA GLU A 106 6.34 29.34 -0.75
C GLU A 106 7.82 29.35 -0.30
N GLY A 107 8.77 29.29 -1.24
CA GLY A 107 10.20 29.37 -0.99
C GLY A 107 10.81 28.07 -0.44
N LEU A 108 10.12 26.93 -0.58
CA LEU A 108 10.68 25.63 -0.26
C LEU A 108 11.44 25.09 -1.49
N GLU A 109 12.60 24.49 -1.24
CA GLU A 109 13.33 23.75 -2.27
C GLU A 109 12.85 22.28 -2.25
N PRO A 110 12.38 21.73 -3.39
CA PRO A 110 12.03 20.32 -3.45
C PRO A 110 13.26 19.45 -3.15
N ASP A 111 13.11 18.51 -2.21
CA ASP A 111 14.12 17.52 -1.90
C ASP A 111 13.89 16.22 -2.69
N THR A 112 14.77 15.24 -2.49
CA THR A 112 14.63 13.90 -3.07
C THR A 112 13.22 13.34 -2.86
N ARG A 113 12.68 13.46 -1.64
CA ARG A 113 11.35 12.92 -1.33
C ARG A 113 10.25 13.62 -2.13
N ALA A 114 10.28 14.94 -2.26
CA ALA A 114 9.29 15.68 -3.02
C ALA A 114 9.27 15.25 -4.49
N PHE A 115 10.44 15.09 -5.11
CA PHE A 115 10.55 14.55 -6.47
C PHE A 115 10.05 13.12 -6.56
N THR A 116 10.42 12.26 -5.62
CA THR A 116 9.97 10.86 -5.59
C THR A 116 8.44 10.74 -5.52
N GLU A 117 7.76 11.58 -4.72
CA GLU A 117 6.29 11.56 -4.63
C GLU A 117 5.64 12.04 -5.95
N MET A 118 6.20 13.05 -6.62
CA MET A 118 5.71 13.49 -7.95
C MET A 118 5.94 12.44 -9.04
N ILE A 119 7.12 11.82 -9.08
CA ILE A 119 7.40 10.71 -10.00
C ILE A 119 6.38 9.58 -9.79
N GLY A 120 6.12 9.21 -8.53
CA GLY A 120 5.09 8.23 -8.19
C GLY A 120 3.70 8.64 -8.69
N ALA A 121 3.31 9.91 -8.49
CA ALA A 121 2.03 10.43 -8.97
C ALA A 121 1.90 10.35 -10.50
N TYR A 122 2.92 10.73 -11.26
CA TYR A 122 2.89 10.62 -12.73
C TYR A 122 2.73 9.18 -13.21
N ILE A 123 3.47 8.27 -12.60
CA ILE A 123 3.41 6.84 -12.92
C ILE A 123 2.02 6.25 -12.63
N GLU A 124 1.38 6.63 -11.53
CA GLU A 124 0.01 6.20 -11.18
C GLU A 124 -1.05 6.68 -12.21
N HIS A 125 -0.69 7.63 -13.06
CA HIS A 125 -1.51 8.15 -14.17
C HIS A 125 -0.98 7.73 -15.55
N GLU A 126 -0.06 6.76 -15.62
CA GLU A 126 0.54 6.28 -16.86
C GLU A 126 1.29 7.38 -17.66
N MET A 127 1.69 8.47 -16.99
CA MET A 127 2.41 9.59 -17.60
C MET A 127 3.93 9.36 -17.52
N ILE A 128 4.41 8.30 -18.18
CA ILE A 128 5.79 7.82 -18.06
C ILE A 128 6.81 8.86 -18.53
N GLU A 129 6.54 9.57 -19.62
CA GLU A 129 7.40 10.63 -20.14
C GLU A 129 7.67 11.71 -19.09
N LYS A 130 6.60 12.26 -18.48
CA LYS A 130 6.72 13.25 -17.40
C LYS A 130 7.44 12.71 -16.16
N ALA A 131 7.23 11.44 -15.82
CA ALA A 131 7.93 10.82 -14.70
C ALA A 131 9.44 10.77 -14.94
N MET A 132 9.87 10.40 -16.15
CA MET A 132 11.28 10.37 -16.52
C MET A 132 11.88 11.78 -16.66
N GLU A 133 11.14 12.75 -17.22
CA GLU A 133 11.56 14.16 -17.24
C GLU A 133 11.79 14.70 -15.82
N THR A 134 10.89 14.35 -14.89
CA THR A 134 11.01 14.75 -13.48
C THR A 134 12.22 14.09 -12.80
N TYR A 135 12.49 12.83 -13.12
CA TYR A 135 13.68 12.11 -12.65
C TYR A 135 14.99 12.73 -13.17
N GLU A 136 15.05 13.10 -14.45
CA GLU A 136 16.21 13.81 -15.00
C GLU A 136 16.38 15.21 -14.39
N PHE A 137 15.27 15.93 -14.17
CA PHE A 137 15.30 17.22 -13.50
C PHE A 137 15.77 17.12 -12.04
N MET A 138 15.37 16.06 -11.33
CA MET A 138 15.85 15.75 -9.98
C MET A 138 17.38 15.59 -9.97
N LYS A 139 17.94 14.82 -10.91
CA LYS A 139 19.41 14.65 -11.03
C LYS A 139 20.13 15.96 -11.34
N THR A 140 19.64 16.72 -12.32
CA THR A 140 20.28 17.97 -12.77
C THR A 140 20.14 19.12 -11.76
N SER A 141 19.14 19.07 -10.88
CA SER A 141 19.00 19.98 -9.74
C SER A 141 19.89 19.63 -8.54
N GLY A 142 20.72 18.59 -8.64
CA GLY A 142 21.62 18.15 -7.57
C GLY A 142 20.96 17.29 -6.50
N CYS A 143 19.69 16.89 -6.69
CA CYS A 143 19.02 15.95 -5.81
C CYS A 143 19.31 14.51 -6.24
N ALA A 144 20.09 13.78 -5.44
CA ALA A 144 20.44 12.40 -5.75
C ALA A 144 19.22 11.45 -5.58
N PRO A 145 18.92 10.61 -6.59
CA PRO A 145 17.97 9.50 -6.46
C PRO A 145 18.33 8.56 -5.32
N ASP A 146 17.35 8.21 -4.50
CA ASP A 146 17.52 7.28 -3.40
C ASP A 146 16.92 5.90 -3.71
N LYS A 147 17.06 4.97 -2.74
CA LYS A 147 16.50 3.62 -2.85
C LYS A 147 15.00 3.65 -3.15
N LEU A 148 14.24 4.58 -2.56
CA LEU A 148 12.80 4.68 -2.76
C LEU A 148 12.47 5.10 -4.19
N THR A 149 13.21 6.07 -4.74
CA THR A 149 13.08 6.55 -6.11
C THR A 149 13.23 5.41 -7.12
N PHE A 150 14.33 4.65 -7.04
CA PHE A 150 14.55 3.50 -7.91
C PHE A 150 13.50 2.40 -7.71
N THR A 151 13.07 2.16 -6.47
CA THR A 151 12.01 1.17 -6.18
C THR A 151 10.70 1.53 -6.90
N ILE A 152 10.30 2.81 -6.86
CA ILE A 152 9.06 3.28 -7.49
C ILE A 152 9.16 3.21 -9.01
N LEU A 153 10.26 3.69 -9.59
CA LEU A 153 10.46 3.67 -11.03
C LEU A 153 10.49 2.24 -11.57
N ILE A 154 11.39 1.40 -11.06
CA ILE A 154 11.58 0.04 -11.57
C ILE A 154 10.29 -0.78 -11.45
N ARG A 155 9.66 -0.81 -10.26
CA ARG A 155 8.47 -1.66 -10.06
C ARG A 155 7.29 -1.27 -10.93
N ASN A 156 7.12 0.02 -11.20
CA ASN A 156 5.96 0.45 -11.99
C ASN A 156 6.24 0.40 -13.49
N LEU A 157 7.44 0.74 -13.93
CA LEU A 157 7.83 0.56 -15.33
C LEU A 157 7.80 -0.93 -15.73
N GLU A 158 8.18 -1.84 -14.83
CA GLU A 158 8.00 -3.29 -15.03
C GLU A 158 6.53 -3.69 -15.21
N LYS A 159 5.57 -3.01 -14.56
CA LYS A 159 4.13 -3.28 -14.74
C LYS A 159 3.60 -2.76 -16.06
N VAL A 160 4.11 -1.62 -16.53
CA VAL A 160 3.72 -0.99 -17.80
C VAL A 160 4.39 -1.67 -19.00
N GLY A 161 5.48 -2.43 -18.77
CA GLY A 161 6.20 -3.18 -19.79
C GLY A 161 7.37 -2.42 -20.41
N GLU A 162 7.83 -1.34 -19.76
CA GLU A 162 8.95 -0.51 -20.20
C GLU A 162 10.30 -1.16 -19.83
N GLU A 163 10.60 -2.31 -20.42
CA GLU A 163 11.75 -3.14 -20.05
C GLU A 163 13.10 -2.46 -20.30
N GLU A 164 13.20 -1.62 -21.35
CA GLU A 164 14.42 -0.90 -21.71
C GLU A 164 14.78 0.13 -20.62
N LEU A 165 13.83 0.97 -20.23
CA LEU A 165 14.01 1.95 -19.15
C LEU A 165 14.34 1.26 -17.82
N VAL A 166 13.70 0.13 -17.53
CA VAL A 166 14.02 -0.67 -16.33
C VAL A 166 15.47 -1.15 -16.35
N ALA A 167 15.96 -1.62 -17.49
CA ALA A 167 17.33 -2.09 -17.63
C ALA A 167 18.35 -0.96 -17.46
N GLU A 168 18.02 0.25 -17.94
CA GLU A 168 18.84 1.45 -17.76
C GLU A 168 18.88 1.87 -16.28
N LEU A 169 17.73 1.97 -15.63
CA LEU A 169 17.63 2.33 -14.21
C LEU A 169 18.36 1.36 -13.28
N LYS A 170 18.33 0.05 -13.60
CA LYS A 170 19.08 -0.97 -12.84
C LYS A 170 20.60 -0.82 -12.99
N LYS A 171 21.08 -0.31 -14.12
CA LYS A 171 22.51 0.00 -14.31
C LYS A 171 22.87 1.29 -13.57
N GLU A 172 22.04 2.32 -13.72
CA GLU A 172 22.27 3.64 -13.13
C GLU A 172 22.24 3.60 -11.59
N CYS A 173 21.39 2.78 -10.96
CA CYS A 173 21.29 2.74 -9.50
C CYS A 173 22.59 2.36 -8.78
N VAL A 174 23.54 1.73 -9.48
CA VAL A 174 24.87 1.38 -8.95
C VAL A 174 25.68 2.64 -8.62
N GLU A 175 25.46 3.75 -9.32
CA GLU A 175 26.19 5.01 -9.09
C GLU A 175 25.68 5.76 -7.86
N TYR A 176 24.44 5.50 -7.43
CA TYR A 176 23.75 6.26 -6.39
C TYR A 176 23.59 5.51 -5.06
N LEU A 177 23.53 4.18 -5.07
CA LEU A 177 23.22 3.39 -3.89
C LEU A 177 24.48 2.79 -3.24
N ASP A 178 24.57 2.84 -1.91
CA ASP A 178 25.69 2.24 -1.14
C ASP A 178 25.76 0.70 -1.24
N SER A 179 24.68 0.03 -1.63
CA SER A 179 24.58 -1.43 -1.70
C SER A 179 23.62 -1.87 -2.82
N PRO A 180 24.00 -1.65 -4.09
CA PRO A 180 23.13 -1.87 -5.22
C PRO A 180 22.82 -3.35 -5.44
N GLU A 181 23.72 -4.28 -5.13
CA GLU A 181 23.50 -5.71 -5.31
C GLU A 181 22.34 -6.21 -4.42
N LYS A 182 22.35 -5.84 -3.14
CA LYS A 182 21.28 -6.18 -2.20
C LYS A 182 19.93 -5.58 -2.61
N PHE A 183 19.96 -4.37 -3.18
CA PHE A 183 18.75 -3.73 -3.68
C PHE A 183 18.20 -4.46 -4.91
N LEU A 184 19.05 -4.78 -5.89
CA LEU A 184 18.65 -5.50 -7.09
C LEU A 184 18.11 -6.90 -6.78
N GLU A 185 18.76 -7.65 -5.88
CA GLU A 185 18.25 -8.93 -5.38
C GLU A 185 16.86 -8.80 -4.73
N GLU A 186 16.63 -7.74 -3.95
CA GLU A 186 15.33 -7.45 -3.34
C GLU A 186 14.27 -7.17 -4.41
N VAL A 187 14.59 -6.37 -5.43
CA VAL A 187 13.69 -6.05 -6.55
C VAL A 187 13.31 -7.32 -7.31
N GLU A 188 14.28 -8.15 -7.70
CA GLU A 188 14.06 -9.40 -8.44
C GLU A 188 13.22 -10.41 -7.63
N ARG A 189 13.50 -10.56 -6.33
CA ARG A 189 12.71 -11.44 -5.46
C ARG A 189 11.23 -11.03 -5.42
N ASN A 190 10.96 -9.74 -5.30
CA ASN A 190 9.59 -9.21 -5.23
C ASN A 190 8.84 -9.43 -6.56
N LYS A 191 9.53 -9.35 -7.70
CA LYS A 191 8.96 -9.66 -9.02
C LYS A 191 8.50 -11.12 -9.09
N HIS A 192 9.36 -12.07 -8.70
CA HIS A 192 9.01 -13.49 -8.68
C HIS A 192 7.86 -13.82 -7.73
N GLU A 193 7.80 -13.17 -6.56
CA GLU A 193 6.68 -13.34 -5.62
C GLU A 193 5.36 -12.84 -6.23
N HIS A 194 5.37 -11.68 -6.91
CA HIS A 194 4.18 -11.16 -7.58
C HIS A 194 3.72 -12.03 -8.75
N GLU A 195 4.65 -12.49 -9.60
CA GLU A 195 4.37 -13.43 -10.70
C GLU A 195 3.84 -14.77 -10.18
N TYR A 196 4.41 -15.30 -9.11
CA TYR A 196 3.95 -16.52 -8.45
C TYR A 196 2.51 -16.36 -7.96
N LEU A 197 2.21 -15.27 -7.25
CA LEU A 197 0.85 -14.98 -6.75
C LEU A 197 -0.15 -14.78 -7.90
N ASN A 198 0.22 -14.10 -8.98
CA ASN A 198 -0.62 -13.94 -10.16
C ASN A 198 -0.88 -15.29 -10.86
N SER A 199 0.12 -16.18 -10.89
CA SER A 199 -0.04 -17.54 -11.41
C SER A 199 -1.00 -18.41 -10.58
N LEU A 200 -1.11 -18.15 -9.27
CA LEU A 200 -2.07 -18.79 -8.38
C LEU A 200 -3.49 -18.23 -8.58
N ALA A 201 -3.61 -16.91 -8.78
CA ALA A 201 -4.90 -16.26 -9.03
C ALA A 201 -5.59 -16.79 -10.31
N GLY A 202 -4.81 -17.15 -11.33
CA GLY A 202 -5.29 -17.76 -12.57
C GLY A 202 -5.72 -19.23 -12.45
N ARG A 203 -5.47 -19.92 -11.33
CA ARG A 203 -5.64 -21.39 -11.22
C ARG A 203 -6.82 -21.86 -10.37
N SER A 204 -7.58 -21.01 -9.70
CA SER A 204 -8.91 -21.38 -9.14
C SER A 204 -9.64 -20.19 -8.52
N VAL A 205 -10.55 -19.58 -9.29
CA VAL A 205 -11.56 -18.66 -8.76
C VAL A 205 -12.79 -19.49 -8.36
N PHE A 206 -12.92 -19.83 -7.08
CA PHE A 206 -14.24 -20.20 -6.56
C PHE A 206 -15.06 -18.91 -6.42
N HIS A 207 -16.07 -18.76 -7.27
CA HIS A 207 -17.07 -17.69 -7.18
C HIS A 207 -17.78 -17.76 -5.82
N PHE A 208 -17.55 -16.78 -4.95
CA PHE A 208 -18.39 -16.56 -3.77
C PHE A 208 -19.66 -15.80 -4.19
N PRO A 209 -20.86 -16.14 -3.69
CA PRO A 209 -22.06 -15.38 -4.00
C PRO A 209 -21.92 -13.97 -3.40
N ARG A 210 -22.21 -12.96 -4.23
CA ARG A 210 -22.32 -11.55 -3.85
C ARG A 210 -23.09 -11.39 -2.54
N GLN A 211 -22.43 -10.95 -1.48
CA GLN A 211 -23.03 -10.09 -0.47
C GLN A 211 -21.99 -9.42 0.43
N THR A 212 -22.18 -8.10 0.57
CA THR A 212 -21.62 -7.15 1.54
C THR A 212 -20.32 -6.41 1.18
N ASN A 213 -20.46 -5.08 1.21
CA ASN A 213 -19.45 -4.04 1.05
C ASN A 213 -18.15 -4.34 1.82
N LEU A 214 -17.11 -4.76 1.10
CA LEU A 214 -15.76 -4.83 1.64
C LEU A 214 -15.09 -3.46 1.43
N ARG A 215 -14.90 -2.71 2.54
CA ARG A 215 -13.97 -1.58 2.59
C ARG A 215 -12.54 -2.12 2.43
N LYS A 216 -11.64 -1.33 1.80
CA LYS A 216 -10.19 -1.59 1.66
C LYS A 216 -9.66 -2.29 2.93
N GLY A 217 -9.18 -3.52 2.81
CA GLY A 217 -8.73 -4.34 3.94
C GLY A 217 -7.85 -5.49 3.49
N ARG A 218 -6.87 -5.84 4.35
CA ARG A 218 -5.82 -6.84 4.08
C ARG A 218 -6.38 -8.16 3.56
N VAL A 219 -5.73 -8.69 2.54
CA VAL A 219 -6.04 -10.01 1.98
C VAL A 219 -5.08 -11.04 2.55
N PHE A 220 -5.63 -12.11 3.12
CA PHE A 220 -4.85 -13.21 3.68
C PHE A 220 -4.86 -14.37 2.71
N LEU A 221 -3.67 -14.86 2.34
CA LEU A 221 -3.50 -16.07 1.54
C LEU A 221 -3.30 -17.26 2.49
N LEU A 222 -4.24 -18.21 2.49
CA LEU A 222 -4.03 -19.47 3.21
C LEU A 222 -3.60 -20.54 2.20
N GLU A 223 -2.39 -21.07 2.36
CA GLU A 223 -1.94 -22.23 1.60
C GLU A 223 -2.12 -23.50 2.43
N ALA A 224 -2.99 -24.39 1.97
CA ALA A 224 -3.13 -25.73 2.53
C ALA A 224 -2.45 -26.75 1.60
N TYR A 225 -1.51 -27.53 2.16
CA TYR A 225 -0.78 -28.57 1.45
C TYR A 225 -1.36 -29.94 1.82
N LEU A 226 -1.85 -30.68 0.81
CA LEU A 226 -2.20 -32.09 0.96
C LEU A 226 -1.02 -32.95 0.52
N ALA A 227 -0.44 -33.72 1.43
CA ALA A 227 0.63 -34.67 1.12
C ALA A 227 0.18 -36.11 1.42
N ARG A 228 0.33 -37.01 0.43
CA ARG A 228 0.19 -38.47 0.64
C ARG A 228 1.56 -39.06 0.98
N THR A 229 1.64 -39.86 2.03
CA THR A 229 2.82 -40.70 2.31
C THR A 229 2.51 -42.16 2.05
N HIS A 230 3.26 -42.82 1.16
CA HIS A 230 3.25 -44.28 1.06
C HIS A 230 4.37 -44.86 1.94
N LYS A 231 4.06 -45.89 2.73
CA LYS A 231 5.07 -46.81 3.27
C LYS A 231 5.46 -47.76 2.14
N GLY A 232 6.63 -47.54 1.54
CA GLY A 232 7.34 -48.58 0.80
C GLY A 232 8.33 -49.25 1.74
N ASP A 233 8.38 -50.58 1.74
CA ASP A 233 9.45 -51.33 2.41
C ASP A 233 10.78 -51.01 1.72
N GLY A 234 11.76 -50.56 2.50
CA GLY A 234 13.07 -50.14 2.01
C GLY A 234 13.26 -48.63 2.10
N GLN A 235 14.29 -48.23 2.84
CA GLN A 235 14.67 -46.85 3.15
C GLN A 235 14.73 -45.96 1.91
N HIS A 236 13.65 -45.25 1.57
CA HIS A 236 13.60 -43.90 1.00
C HIS A 236 12.13 -43.49 0.78
N LYS A 237 11.59 -42.61 1.64
CA LYS A 237 10.25 -42.02 1.47
C LYS A 237 10.27 -41.09 0.25
N ARG A 238 9.69 -41.51 -0.89
CA ARG A 238 9.41 -40.59 -2.00
C ARG A 238 8.12 -39.81 -1.70
N LYS A 239 8.23 -38.49 -1.46
CA LYS A 239 7.10 -37.56 -1.47
C LYS A 239 6.77 -37.20 -2.92
N ARG A 240 5.59 -37.57 -3.43
CA ARG A 240 5.01 -36.95 -4.63
C ARG A 240 3.49 -36.91 -4.55
N GLU A 241 2.97 -35.70 -4.42
CA GLU A 241 1.79 -35.11 -5.07
C GLU A 241 1.34 -33.94 -4.19
N THR A 242 1.49 -32.72 -4.72
CA THR A 242 1.12 -31.48 -4.05
C THR A 242 -0.18 -31.00 -4.67
N ARG A 243 -1.32 -31.20 -4.00
CA ARG A 243 -2.51 -30.39 -4.30
C ARG A 243 -2.46 -29.18 -3.39
N VAL A 244 -2.23 -28.02 -4.00
CA VAL A 244 -2.33 -26.72 -3.34
C VAL A 244 -3.79 -26.29 -3.43
N LEU A 245 -4.43 -26.11 -2.28
CA LEU A 245 -5.71 -25.41 -2.21
C LEU A 245 -5.40 -24.01 -1.68
N SER A 246 -5.46 -23.02 -2.57
CA SER A 246 -5.27 -21.62 -2.23
C SER A 246 -6.63 -20.98 -1.95
N PHE A 247 -6.79 -20.40 -0.76
CA PHE A 247 -7.99 -19.62 -0.42
C PHE A 247 -7.62 -18.16 -0.18
N VAL A 248 -8.33 -17.26 -0.85
CA VAL A 248 -8.23 -15.81 -0.67
C VAL A 248 -9.36 -15.39 0.28
N PHE A 249 -9.04 -14.86 1.46
CA PHE A 249 -10.05 -14.38 2.40
C PHE A 249 -9.99 -12.86 2.58
N GLY A 250 -11.16 -12.22 2.48
CA GLY A 250 -11.42 -10.88 3.03
C GLY A 250 -11.85 -10.98 4.50
N TYR A 251 -11.58 -9.92 5.27
CA TYR A 251 -11.65 -9.86 6.74
C TYR A 251 -12.97 -10.37 7.36
N LEU A 252 -12.98 -11.63 7.85
CA LEU A 252 -13.85 -12.15 8.93
C LEU A 252 -13.17 -13.35 9.61
N ALA A 253 -12.06 -13.10 10.31
CA ALA A 253 -11.15 -14.12 10.85
C ALA A 253 -11.82 -15.24 11.68
N ARG A 254 -12.96 -15.01 12.32
CA ARG A 254 -13.65 -16.02 13.14
C ARG A 254 -14.58 -16.93 12.34
N ARG A 255 -15.38 -16.37 11.43
CA ARG A 255 -16.29 -17.15 10.57
C ARG A 255 -15.55 -17.93 9.49
N CYS A 256 -14.45 -17.38 8.96
CA CYS A 256 -13.59 -18.08 8.02
C CYS A 256 -12.90 -19.28 8.68
N TRP A 257 -12.49 -19.16 9.96
CA TRP A 257 -11.91 -20.26 10.72
C TRP A 257 -12.92 -21.39 11.01
N ASP A 258 -14.15 -21.03 11.39
CA ASP A 258 -15.23 -22.01 11.62
C ASP A 258 -15.66 -22.72 10.33
N TRP A 259 -15.66 -22.02 9.20
CA TRP A 259 -15.91 -22.61 7.88
C TRP A 259 -14.73 -23.50 7.43
N PHE A 260 -13.49 -23.03 7.60
CA PHE A 260 -12.27 -23.77 7.26
C PHE A 260 -12.15 -25.07 8.07
N THR A 261 -12.42 -25.04 9.37
CA THR A 261 -12.44 -26.23 10.22
C THR A 261 -13.56 -27.20 9.82
N LYS A 262 -14.74 -26.69 9.40
CA LYS A 262 -15.81 -27.52 8.84
C LYS A 262 -15.41 -28.19 7.53
N VAL A 263 -14.78 -27.47 6.58
CA VAL A 263 -14.30 -28.03 5.31
C VAL A 263 -13.24 -29.10 5.56
N ILE A 264 -12.26 -28.84 6.44
CA ILE A 264 -11.26 -29.84 6.84
C ILE A 264 -11.92 -31.06 7.51
N SER A 265 -12.96 -30.86 8.33
CA SER A 265 -13.69 -31.95 8.98
C SER A 265 -14.51 -32.79 7.99
N GLN A 266 -15.13 -32.16 6.98
CA GLN A 266 -15.85 -32.84 5.90
C GLN A 266 -14.89 -33.61 5.00
N GLN A 267 -13.73 -33.03 4.67
CA GLN A 267 -12.69 -33.70 3.90
C GLN A 267 -12.07 -34.88 4.66
N LYS A 268 -11.89 -34.77 5.98
CA LYS A 268 -11.45 -35.89 6.85
C LYS A 268 -12.50 -37.02 6.93
N ARG A 269 -13.80 -36.69 6.95
CA ARG A 269 -14.88 -37.70 6.89
C ARG A 269 -14.98 -38.37 5.52
N ALA A 270 -14.82 -37.62 4.43
CA ALA A 270 -14.84 -38.18 3.08
C ALA A 270 -13.63 -39.08 2.78
N ASN A 271 -12.51 -38.90 3.49
CA ASN A 271 -11.27 -39.68 3.33
C ASN A 271 -11.05 -40.76 4.40
N SER A 272 -12.11 -41.28 5.04
CA SER A 272 -12.00 -42.40 5.98
C SER A 272 -11.43 -43.70 5.36
N GLU A 273 -11.23 -43.73 4.04
CA GLU A 273 -10.63 -44.84 3.29
C GLU A 273 -9.11 -44.69 3.05
N LEU A 274 -8.46 -43.61 3.51
CA LEU A 274 -7.03 -43.34 3.24
C LEU A 274 -6.24 -43.02 4.54
N PRO A 275 -5.73 -44.03 5.27
CA PRO A 275 -5.14 -43.86 6.60
C PRO A 275 -3.78 -43.13 6.65
N ASN A 276 -3.20 -42.74 5.51
CA ASN A 276 -1.85 -42.14 5.43
C ASN A 276 -1.81 -40.70 4.87
N LEU A 277 -2.93 -39.96 4.98
CA LEU A 277 -3.00 -38.55 4.54
C LEU A 277 -2.61 -37.60 5.69
N VAL A 278 -1.56 -36.79 5.48
CA VAL A 278 -1.17 -35.71 6.39
C VAL A 278 -1.58 -34.38 5.77
N ILE A 279 -2.33 -33.57 6.52
CA ILE A 279 -2.72 -32.21 6.11
C ILE A 279 -1.82 -31.23 6.87
N GLU A 280 -0.96 -30.52 6.13
CA GLU A 280 -0.11 -29.46 6.66
C GLU A 280 -0.68 -28.11 6.21
N CYS A 281 -1.15 -27.29 7.14
CA CYS A 281 -1.67 -25.95 6.85
C CYS A 281 -0.63 -24.92 7.29
N LYS A 282 -0.18 -24.07 6.36
CA LYS A 282 0.71 -22.95 6.68
C LYS A 282 -0.07 -21.65 6.47
N VAL A 283 -0.29 -20.92 7.55
CA VAL A 283 -0.88 -19.58 7.46
C VAL A 283 0.22 -18.65 7.01
N VAL A 284 0.10 -18.12 5.79
CA VAL A 284 1.05 -17.15 5.26
C VAL A 284 0.37 -15.78 5.30
N THR A 285 0.78 -14.93 6.24
CA THR A 285 0.29 -13.55 6.29
C THR A 285 1.12 -12.71 5.33
N HIS A 286 0.48 -12.12 4.33
CA HIS A 286 1.07 -11.07 3.50
C HIS A 286 0.22 -9.81 3.66
N ASP A 287 0.86 -8.67 3.95
CA ASP A 287 0.17 -7.38 3.96
C ASP A 287 0.04 -6.91 2.51
N PHE A 288 -1.15 -7.05 1.93
CA PHE A 288 -1.49 -6.48 0.61
C PHE A 288 -2.54 -5.36 0.73
N GLU A 289 -2.31 -4.26 0.03
CA GLU A 289 -3.36 -3.34 -0.43
C GLU A 289 -3.85 -3.86 -1.79
N ILE A 290 -5.13 -4.26 -1.87
CA ILE A 290 -5.79 -4.54 -3.15
C ILE A 290 -6.66 -3.33 -3.49
N GLU A 291 -6.38 -2.68 -4.61
CA GLU A 291 -7.34 -1.78 -5.26
C GLU A 291 -8.24 -2.63 -6.16
N ILE A 292 -9.55 -2.49 -5.96
CA ILE A 292 -10.59 -3.06 -6.83
C ILE A 292 -11.03 -1.96 -7.77
#